data_AF-A0A8S9GDP3-F1
#
_entry.id   AF-A0A8S9GDP3-F1
#
_cell.length_a   1.000
_cell.length_b   1.000
_cell.length_c   1.000
_cell.angle_alpha   90.00
_cell.angle_beta   90.00
_cell.angle_gamma   90.00
#
_symmetry.space_group_name_H-M   'P 1'
#
loop_
_entity.id
_entity.type
_entity.pdbx_description
1 polymer ?
#
loop_
_entity_poly.entity_id
_entity_poly.type
_entity_poly.pdbx_seq_one_letter_code
_entity_poly.pdbx_strand_id
1 'polypeptide(L)'
;MAIAFSRNGSPREALVAYVEMLCSFVTPPGDFSISVALKACVEVAALLTGKEIHAQVVKSSERPDVPLFNSLMDMYGKCGEVVYARRIFDGMLHKDLTSWNIMLNSYAINGDIEEEIKLFDTMIESGVAPDGITFVALLSGCSDTGLTEYGVSLFERMKGEFRVSPALEHYACLVDILGRAGRIQEAVKVIESMPFKPSGSVWGSLLNSCRLHGNVSVGEIAAKELFVLEPHNPGNYVMVSNLYADAKMWDKVDKIREVMKQRGIKKEAGCSWVQVKDKIQIFVAGGGNEFRNSDEYKKVWSELQEAIEKSGYAPDTSVGIHDVDEATKVNWVCGHSERLATSYSLIHTGEGVPIRVTKNLRVCADCHEWMKIVSQVTGRVIVLRDTKRFHHFADGVCSCKDYW
;
A
#
# COMPACT_ATOMS: atom_id res chain seq x y z
N MET A 1 30.44 15.48 -9.97
CA MET A 1 30.22 14.03 -9.84
C MET A 1 28.75 13.74 -9.49
N ALA A 2 27.82 14.42 -10.16
CA ALA A 2 26.37 14.38 -9.86
C ALA A 2 25.51 14.14 -11.11
N ILE A 3 26.13 13.73 -12.23
CA ILE A 3 25.46 13.58 -13.55
C ILE A 3 25.51 12.11 -14.05
N ALA A 4 25.97 11.14 -13.23
CA ALA A 4 26.15 9.76 -13.68
C ALA A 4 25.38 8.66 -12.91
N PHE A 5 24.56 8.97 -11.90
CA PHE A 5 24.00 7.94 -11.01
C PHE A 5 22.47 7.98 -10.85
N SER A 6 21.74 8.42 -11.87
CA SER A 6 20.26 8.43 -11.88
C SER A 6 19.63 7.08 -12.29
N ARG A 7 20.38 5.99 -12.39
CA ARG A 7 19.82 4.71 -12.88
C ARG A 7 19.94 3.52 -11.92
N ASN A 8 20.61 3.63 -10.77
CA ASN A 8 20.77 2.50 -9.82
C ASN A 8 21.05 2.90 -8.35
N GLY A 9 20.90 4.18 -7.96
CA GLY A 9 21.13 4.60 -6.56
C GLY A 9 19.97 4.24 -5.63
N SER A 10 20.26 3.86 -4.40
CA SER A 10 19.23 3.64 -3.36
C SER A 10 18.51 4.97 -3.06
N PRO A 11 17.17 5.01 -2.87
CA PRO A 11 16.47 6.26 -2.55
C PRO A 11 17.05 6.99 -1.32
N ARG A 12 17.66 6.26 -0.38
CA ARG A 12 18.37 6.87 0.75
C ARG A 12 19.58 7.69 0.31
N GLU A 13 20.33 7.21 -0.68
CA GLU A 13 21.51 7.91 -1.21
C GLU A 13 21.10 9.18 -1.96
N ALA A 14 19.96 9.17 -2.66
CA ALA A 14 19.41 10.36 -3.30
C ALA A 14 19.11 11.46 -2.27
N LEU A 15 18.55 11.10 -1.10
CA LEU A 15 18.33 12.06 -0.01
C LEU A 15 19.65 12.56 0.60
N VAL A 16 20.64 11.69 0.78
CA VAL A 16 21.98 12.08 1.27
C VAL A 16 22.63 13.07 0.30
N ALA A 17 22.65 12.77 -0.99
CA ALA A 17 23.20 13.65 -2.02
C ALA A 17 22.48 15.01 -2.08
N TYR A 18 21.16 15.02 -1.88
CA TYR A 18 20.38 16.26 -1.78
C TYR A 18 20.81 17.11 -0.58
N VAL A 19 21.01 16.49 0.60
CA VAL A 19 21.50 17.18 1.80
C VAL A 19 22.93 17.69 1.61
N GLU A 20 23.81 16.90 1.00
CA GLU A 20 25.18 17.34 0.68
C GLU A 20 25.19 18.57 -0.24
N MET A 21 24.30 18.60 -1.23
CA MET A 21 24.15 19.76 -2.11
C MET A 21 23.74 21.01 -1.33
N LEU A 22 22.79 20.89 -0.39
CA LEU A 22 22.39 21.98 0.51
C LEU A 22 23.56 22.48 1.38
N CYS A 23 24.38 21.56 1.90
CA CYS A 23 25.53 21.89 2.75
C CYS A 23 26.73 22.48 1.99
N SER A 24 26.83 22.25 0.67
CA SER A 24 27.98 22.70 -0.13
C SER A 24 27.96 24.21 -0.46
N PHE A 25 26.83 24.90 -0.28
CA PHE A 25 26.62 26.35 -0.52
C PHE A 25 27.04 26.87 -1.91
N VAL A 26 27.30 26.01 -2.90
CA VAL A 26 27.76 26.45 -4.24
C VAL A 26 26.60 26.90 -5.12
N THR A 27 25.49 26.16 -5.14
CA THR A 27 24.25 26.51 -5.85
C THR A 27 23.04 25.90 -5.13
N PRO A 28 21.91 26.62 -4.99
CA PRO A 28 20.69 26.01 -4.45
C PRO A 28 20.21 24.84 -5.34
N PRO A 29 19.54 23.83 -4.76
CA PRO A 29 18.92 22.76 -5.54
C PRO A 29 17.98 23.31 -6.61
N GLY A 30 18.17 22.92 -7.86
CA GLY A 30 17.18 23.19 -8.92
C GLY A 30 15.99 22.23 -8.83
N ASP A 31 14.91 22.56 -9.54
CA ASP A 31 13.64 21.82 -9.55
C ASP A 31 13.80 20.32 -9.86
N PHE A 32 14.75 19.95 -10.73
CA PHE A 32 15.06 18.55 -11.02
C PHE A 32 15.57 17.81 -9.79
N SER A 33 16.55 18.37 -9.06
CA SER A 33 17.11 17.75 -7.86
C SER A 33 16.07 17.64 -6.75
N ILE A 34 15.21 18.65 -6.62
CA ILE A 34 14.09 18.65 -5.69
C ILE A 34 13.11 17.52 -6.04
N SER A 35 12.74 17.39 -7.31
CA SER A 35 11.83 16.34 -7.78
C SER A 35 12.38 14.93 -7.52
N VAL A 36 13.69 14.73 -7.72
CA VAL A 36 14.37 13.47 -7.39
C VAL A 36 14.34 13.19 -5.88
N ALA A 37 14.60 14.19 -5.04
CA ALA A 37 14.55 14.04 -3.59
C ALA A 37 13.12 13.75 -3.09
N LEU A 38 12.10 14.40 -3.65
CA LEU A 38 10.69 14.13 -3.34
C LEU A 38 10.30 12.69 -3.72
N LYS A 39 10.73 12.20 -4.87
CA LYS A 39 10.54 10.79 -5.27
C LYS A 39 11.20 9.83 -4.28
N ALA A 40 12.42 10.14 -3.84
CA ALA A 40 13.09 9.33 -2.83
C ALA A 40 12.32 9.33 -1.49
N CYS A 41 11.74 10.45 -1.07
CA CYS A 41 10.86 10.51 0.11
C CYS A 41 9.68 9.55 0.00
N VAL A 42 9.06 9.41 -1.19
CA VAL A 42 7.98 8.44 -1.43
C VAL A 42 8.45 7.01 -1.22
N GLU A 43 9.60 6.65 -1.79
CA GLU A 43 10.11 5.29 -1.75
C GLU A 43 10.50 4.84 -0.34
N VAL A 44 10.96 5.75 0.51
CA VAL A 44 11.30 5.46 1.93
C VAL A 44 10.22 5.89 2.94
N ALA A 45 9.07 6.36 2.46
CA ALA A 45 7.97 6.89 3.28
C ALA A 45 8.38 8.04 4.24
N ALA A 46 9.28 8.92 3.81
CA ALA A 46 9.84 10.02 4.60
C ALA A 46 9.03 11.32 4.45
N LEU A 47 7.79 11.33 4.96
CA LEU A 47 6.89 12.48 4.88
C LEU A 47 7.47 13.76 5.50
N LEU A 48 8.16 13.66 6.64
CA LEU A 48 8.72 14.83 7.33
C LEU A 48 9.78 15.51 6.46
N THR A 49 10.68 14.73 5.87
CA THR A 49 11.68 15.22 4.91
C THR A 49 11.02 15.82 3.67
N GLY A 50 9.94 15.19 3.16
CA GLY A 50 9.15 15.76 2.07
C GLY A 50 8.54 17.12 2.41
N LYS A 51 8.05 17.31 3.65
CA LYS A 51 7.54 18.60 4.15
C LYS A 51 8.66 19.65 4.29
N GLU A 52 9.86 19.25 4.72
CA GLU A 52 11.03 20.13 4.77
C GLU A 52 11.43 20.62 3.38
N ILE A 53 11.48 19.71 2.40
CA ILE A 53 11.75 20.04 1.00
C ILE A 53 10.66 20.99 0.45
N HIS A 54 9.38 20.71 0.70
CA HIS A 54 8.29 21.60 0.30
C HIS A 54 8.43 23.00 0.93
N ALA A 55 8.83 23.09 2.21
CA ALA A 55 9.08 24.38 2.84
C ALA A 55 10.24 25.14 2.20
N GLN A 56 11.25 24.46 1.65
CA GLN A 56 12.32 25.09 0.85
C GLN A 56 11.76 25.67 -0.45
N VAL A 57 10.91 24.91 -1.14
CA VAL A 57 10.23 25.38 -2.37
C VAL A 57 9.39 26.62 -2.10
N VAL A 58 8.61 26.65 -1.01
CA VAL A 58 7.79 27.82 -0.63
C VAL A 58 8.63 29.05 -0.29
N LYS A 59 9.84 28.85 0.26
CA LYS A 59 10.77 29.94 0.61
C LYS A 59 11.63 30.41 -0.58
N SER A 60 11.62 29.67 -1.69
CA SER A 60 12.34 30.06 -2.90
C SER A 60 11.72 31.32 -3.51
N SER A 61 12.55 32.17 -4.11
CA SER A 61 12.07 33.29 -4.92
C SER A 61 11.50 32.86 -6.26
N GLU A 62 11.79 31.63 -6.69
CA GLU A 62 11.34 31.06 -7.95
C GLU A 62 9.96 30.41 -7.79
N ARG A 63 9.10 30.62 -8.78
CA ARG A 63 7.78 30.00 -8.80
C ARG A 63 7.92 28.55 -9.31
N PRO A 64 7.41 27.55 -8.58
CA PRO A 64 7.44 26.16 -9.04
C PRO A 64 6.74 26.00 -10.39
N ASP A 65 7.32 25.19 -11.27
CA ASP A 65 6.69 24.77 -12.51
C ASP A 65 5.69 23.61 -12.27
N VAL A 66 4.94 23.25 -13.33
CA VAL A 66 3.95 22.16 -13.26
C VAL A 66 4.60 20.82 -12.87
N PRO A 67 5.75 20.40 -13.44
CA PRO A 67 6.48 19.20 -13.00
C PRO A 67 6.84 19.18 -11.50
N LEU A 68 7.30 20.29 -10.93
CA LEU A 68 7.62 20.36 -9.50
C LEU A 68 6.35 20.27 -8.64
N PHE A 69 5.26 20.94 -9.03
CA PHE A 69 3.97 20.76 -8.36
C PHE A 69 3.47 19.32 -8.42
N ASN A 70 3.58 18.67 -9.59
CA ASN A 70 3.26 17.26 -9.77
C ASN A 70 4.08 16.37 -8.82
N SER A 71 5.38 16.64 -8.67
CA SER A 71 6.26 15.89 -7.75
C SER A 71 5.89 16.08 -6.27
N LEU A 72 5.50 17.30 -5.88
CA LEU A 72 5.00 17.57 -4.53
C LEU A 72 3.66 16.87 -4.26
N MET A 73 2.73 16.91 -5.21
CA MET A 73 1.45 16.20 -5.10
C MET A 73 1.65 14.68 -4.98
N ASP A 74 2.50 14.09 -5.83
CA ASP A 74 2.81 12.66 -5.78
C ASP A 74 3.43 12.28 -4.43
N MET A 75 4.34 13.12 -3.91
CA MET A 75 4.94 12.93 -2.59
C MET A 75 3.89 12.90 -1.48
N TYR A 76 3.01 13.89 -1.42
CA TYR A 76 1.96 13.94 -0.41
C TYR A 76 0.96 12.78 -0.54
N GLY A 77 0.47 12.52 -1.76
CA GLY A 77 -0.48 11.44 -2.01
C GLY A 77 0.07 10.07 -1.61
N LYS A 78 1.31 9.76 -2.03
CA LYS A 78 2.00 8.51 -1.70
C LYS A 78 2.68 8.49 -0.33
N CYS A 79 2.45 9.50 0.50
CA CYS A 79 2.78 9.53 1.93
C CYS A 79 1.53 9.58 2.83
N GLY A 80 0.34 9.37 2.27
CA GLY A 80 -0.91 9.31 3.03
C GLY A 80 -1.49 10.67 3.38
N GLU A 81 -1.13 11.72 2.66
CA GLU A 81 -1.49 13.12 2.94
C GLU A 81 -2.24 13.73 1.75
N VAL A 82 -3.26 13.01 1.27
CA VAL A 82 -4.02 13.36 0.06
C VAL A 82 -4.66 14.76 0.12
N VAL A 83 -5.03 15.24 1.32
CA VAL A 83 -5.56 16.60 1.52
C VAL A 83 -4.53 17.66 1.13
N TYR A 84 -3.25 17.46 1.41
CA TYR A 84 -2.19 18.39 1.01
C TYR A 84 -1.94 18.33 -0.50
N ALA A 85 -1.96 17.14 -1.10
CA ALA A 85 -1.90 16.99 -2.55
C ALA A 85 -3.05 17.74 -3.23
N ARG A 86 -4.28 17.60 -2.70
CA ARG A 86 -5.46 18.29 -3.22
C ARG A 86 -5.34 19.82 -3.15
N ARG A 87 -4.84 20.36 -2.04
CA ARG A 87 -4.62 21.81 -1.88
C ARG A 87 -3.63 22.36 -2.92
N ILE A 88 -2.57 21.60 -3.21
CA ILE A 88 -1.61 21.98 -4.26
C ILE A 88 -2.32 21.96 -5.61
N PHE A 89 -3.03 20.86 -5.93
CA PHE A 89 -3.78 20.73 -7.16
C PHE A 89 -4.73 21.92 -7.38
N ASP A 90 -5.58 22.24 -6.42
CA ASP A 90 -6.53 23.35 -6.52
C ASP A 90 -5.83 24.71 -6.71
N GLY A 91 -4.65 24.90 -6.09
CA GLY A 91 -3.85 26.12 -6.20
C GLY A 91 -3.07 26.29 -7.52
N MET A 92 -2.95 25.24 -8.35
CA MET A 92 -2.25 25.31 -9.63
C MET A 92 -3.03 26.11 -10.67
N LEU A 93 -2.42 27.15 -11.25
CA LEU A 93 -3.00 27.92 -12.36
C LEU A 93 -3.15 27.09 -13.65
N HIS A 94 -2.17 26.22 -13.91
CA HIS A 94 -2.14 25.33 -15.06
C HIS A 94 -1.97 23.90 -14.57
N LYS A 95 -2.77 22.99 -15.12
CA LYS A 95 -2.77 21.57 -14.81
C LYS A 95 -2.60 20.83 -16.12
N ASP A 96 -1.66 19.90 -16.17
CA ASP A 96 -1.54 18.98 -17.30
C ASP A 96 -2.23 17.65 -16.97
N LEU A 97 -2.32 16.75 -17.96
CA LEU A 97 -2.90 15.42 -17.76
C LEU A 97 -2.22 14.66 -16.61
N THR A 98 -0.91 14.86 -16.43
CA THR A 98 -0.14 14.29 -15.32
C THR A 98 -0.65 14.78 -13.97
N SER A 99 -0.97 16.06 -13.81
CA SER A 99 -1.57 16.63 -12.58
C SER A 99 -2.87 15.91 -12.21
N TRP A 100 -3.75 15.69 -13.18
CA TRP A 100 -5.03 14.98 -12.98
C TRP A 100 -4.81 13.52 -12.59
N ASN A 101 -3.94 12.82 -13.32
CA ASN A 101 -3.62 11.41 -13.07
C ASN A 101 -2.98 11.19 -11.69
N ILE A 102 -2.09 12.08 -11.25
CA ILE A 102 -1.50 12.02 -9.91
C ILE A 102 -2.57 12.17 -8.83
N MET A 103 -3.51 13.11 -9.01
CA MET A 103 -4.55 13.37 -8.02
C MET A 103 -5.57 12.22 -7.95
N LEU A 104 -6.00 11.67 -9.11
CA LEU A 104 -6.85 10.47 -9.18
C LEU A 104 -6.19 9.29 -8.47
N ASN A 105 -4.94 8.98 -8.83
CA ASN A 105 -4.19 7.90 -8.19
C ASN A 105 -3.98 8.15 -6.68
N SER A 106 -3.82 9.41 -6.26
CA SER A 106 -3.70 9.76 -4.85
C SER A 106 -4.98 9.44 -4.08
N TYR A 107 -6.16 9.70 -4.64
CA TYR A 107 -7.41 9.29 -4.02
C TYR A 107 -7.57 7.76 -4.00
N ALA A 108 -7.26 7.07 -5.10
CA ALA A 108 -7.34 5.61 -5.20
C ALA A 108 -6.52 4.91 -4.10
N ILE A 109 -5.22 5.23 -3.99
CA ILE A 109 -4.34 4.59 -2.99
C ILE A 109 -4.66 4.97 -1.54
N ASN A 110 -5.42 6.04 -1.31
CA ASN A 110 -5.87 6.46 0.02
C ASN A 110 -7.28 5.96 0.39
N GLY A 111 -8.00 5.38 -0.57
CA GLY A 111 -9.34 4.82 -0.37
C GLY A 111 -10.50 5.80 -0.52
N ASP A 112 -10.25 6.97 -1.11
CA ASP A 112 -11.23 8.04 -1.26
C ASP A 112 -11.94 7.95 -2.63
N ILE A 113 -12.54 6.81 -2.93
CA ILE A 113 -13.16 6.52 -4.25
C ILE A 113 -14.25 7.53 -4.66
N GLU A 114 -14.98 8.07 -3.68
CA GLU A 114 -16.03 9.06 -3.94
C GLU A 114 -15.44 10.37 -4.47
N GLU A 115 -14.28 10.79 -3.95
CA GLU A 115 -13.57 11.98 -4.44
C GLU A 115 -12.84 11.70 -5.75
N GLU A 116 -12.36 10.47 -5.96
CA GLU A 116 -11.79 10.03 -7.22
C GLU A 116 -12.80 10.12 -8.37
N ILE A 117 -14.01 9.59 -8.18
CA ILE A 117 -15.08 9.64 -9.20
C ILE A 117 -15.47 11.08 -9.52
N LYS A 118 -15.70 11.91 -8.49
CA LYS A 118 -16.01 13.34 -8.69
C LYS A 118 -14.91 14.07 -9.45
N LEU A 119 -13.64 13.75 -9.16
CA LEU A 119 -12.51 14.36 -9.86
C LEU A 119 -12.45 13.93 -11.33
N PHE A 120 -12.77 12.67 -11.64
CA PHE A 120 -12.86 12.19 -13.01
C PHE A 120 -13.99 12.88 -13.79
N ASP A 121 -15.16 13.06 -13.19
CA ASP A 121 -16.25 13.82 -13.81
C ASP A 121 -15.81 15.26 -14.09
N THR A 122 -15.16 15.90 -13.12
CA THR A 122 -14.60 17.27 -13.27
C THR A 122 -13.55 17.34 -14.39
N MET A 123 -12.71 16.32 -14.53
CA MET A 123 -11.70 16.22 -15.58
C MET A 123 -12.36 16.21 -16.98
N ILE A 124 -13.42 15.42 -17.14
CA ILE A 124 -14.20 15.35 -18.40
C ILE A 124 -14.90 16.68 -18.68
N GLU A 125 -15.57 17.27 -17.69
CA GLU A 125 -16.26 18.57 -17.82
C GLU A 125 -15.28 19.70 -18.18
N SER A 126 -14.04 19.60 -17.72
CA SER A 126 -12.95 20.52 -18.06
C SER A 126 -12.36 20.31 -19.45
N GLY A 127 -12.88 19.34 -20.22
CA GLY A 127 -12.40 19.01 -21.57
C GLY A 127 -11.03 18.31 -21.60
N VAL A 128 -10.57 17.77 -20.47
CA VAL A 128 -9.30 17.04 -20.40
C VAL A 128 -9.55 15.58 -20.78
N ALA A 129 -8.96 15.14 -21.90
CA ALA A 129 -9.14 13.77 -22.38
C ALA A 129 -8.41 12.77 -21.45
N PRO A 130 -9.10 11.73 -20.94
CA PRO A 130 -8.46 10.69 -20.15
C PRO A 130 -7.60 9.76 -21.00
N ASP A 131 -6.54 9.22 -20.40
CA ASP A 131 -5.62 8.27 -21.03
C ASP A 131 -5.59 6.92 -20.29
N GLY A 132 -4.72 6.01 -20.73
CA GLY A 132 -4.58 4.71 -20.06
C GLY A 132 -4.16 4.83 -18.60
N ILE A 133 -3.37 5.84 -18.22
CA ILE A 133 -2.97 6.05 -16.82
C ILE A 133 -4.20 6.48 -16.00
N THR A 134 -5.06 7.33 -16.56
CA THR A 134 -6.35 7.71 -15.94
C THR A 134 -7.18 6.47 -15.62
N PHE A 135 -7.37 5.57 -16.58
CA PHE A 135 -8.19 4.37 -16.38
C PHE A 135 -7.56 3.34 -15.45
N VAL A 136 -6.23 3.21 -15.41
CA VAL A 136 -5.57 2.36 -14.41
C VAL A 136 -5.85 2.86 -12.98
N ALA A 137 -5.80 4.17 -12.73
CA ALA A 137 -6.13 4.73 -11.42
C ALA A 137 -7.59 4.39 -11.03
N LEU A 138 -8.53 4.70 -11.91
CA LEU A 138 -9.97 4.48 -11.67
C LEU A 138 -10.32 3.01 -11.45
N LEU A 139 -9.78 2.11 -12.28
CA LEU A 139 -10.01 0.67 -12.14
C LEU A 139 -9.37 0.13 -10.87
N SER A 140 -8.19 0.62 -10.47
CA SER A 140 -7.56 0.23 -9.21
C SER A 140 -8.42 0.67 -8.01
N GLY A 141 -8.91 1.91 -8.01
CA GLY A 141 -9.85 2.40 -7.00
C GLY A 141 -11.12 1.57 -6.90
N CYS A 142 -11.70 1.16 -8.04
CA CYS A 142 -12.84 0.24 -8.07
C CYS A 142 -12.50 -1.14 -7.49
N SER A 143 -11.33 -1.68 -7.82
CA SER A 143 -10.88 -2.98 -7.29
C SER A 143 -10.73 -2.95 -5.78
N ASP A 144 -10.26 -1.83 -5.23
CA ASP A 144 -9.99 -1.65 -3.81
C ASP A 144 -11.20 -1.23 -2.99
N THR A 145 -12.35 -0.98 -3.63
CA THR A 145 -13.60 -0.58 -2.95
C THR A 145 -14.81 -1.44 -3.30
N GLY A 146 -14.64 -2.43 -4.17
CA GLY A 146 -15.70 -3.37 -4.52
C GLY A 146 -16.76 -2.80 -5.45
N LEU A 147 -16.47 -1.69 -6.15
CA LEU A 147 -17.36 -1.11 -7.16
C LEU A 147 -17.31 -1.90 -8.47
N THR A 148 -17.68 -3.17 -8.42
CA THR A 148 -17.51 -4.13 -9.53
C THR A 148 -18.20 -3.67 -10.82
N GLU A 149 -19.49 -3.34 -10.76
CA GLU A 149 -20.25 -2.95 -11.95
C GLU A 149 -19.76 -1.63 -12.55
N TYR A 150 -19.36 -0.68 -11.70
CA TYR A 150 -18.79 0.57 -12.16
C TYR A 150 -17.42 0.36 -12.82
N GLY A 151 -16.56 -0.49 -12.25
CA GLY A 151 -15.26 -0.85 -12.82
C GLY A 151 -15.38 -1.57 -14.18
N VAL A 152 -16.34 -2.50 -14.31
CA VAL A 152 -16.64 -3.15 -15.60
C VAL A 152 -17.13 -2.13 -16.63
N SER A 153 -18.06 -1.23 -16.22
CA SER A 153 -18.55 -0.15 -17.06
C SER A 153 -17.42 0.79 -17.52
N LEU A 154 -16.52 1.19 -16.62
CA LEU A 154 -15.36 2.02 -16.94
C LEU A 154 -14.44 1.35 -17.98
N PHE A 155 -14.20 0.05 -17.86
CA PHE A 155 -13.37 -0.69 -18.82
C PHE A 155 -14.01 -0.70 -20.22
N GLU A 156 -15.34 -0.81 -20.32
CA GLU A 156 -16.04 -0.73 -21.60
C GLU A 156 -16.07 0.70 -22.17
N ARG A 157 -16.35 1.70 -21.32
CA ARG A 157 -16.32 3.13 -21.70
C ARG A 157 -14.94 3.56 -22.20
N MET A 158 -13.87 3.08 -21.56
CA MET A 158 -12.50 3.32 -21.98
C MET A 158 -12.30 2.99 -23.48
N LYS A 159 -12.80 1.84 -23.93
CA LYS A 159 -12.73 1.39 -25.33
C LYS A 159 -13.70 2.15 -26.24
N GLY A 160 -14.97 2.23 -25.84
CA GLY A 160 -16.05 2.69 -26.71
C GLY A 160 -16.17 4.21 -26.78
N GLU A 161 -16.20 4.87 -25.63
CA GLU A 161 -16.42 6.32 -25.48
C GLU A 161 -15.11 7.08 -25.65
N PHE A 162 -14.07 6.68 -24.92
CA PHE A 162 -12.80 7.42 -24.86
C PHE A 162 -11.75 6.93 -25.87
N ARG A 163 -12.00 5.81 -26.56
CA ARG A 163 -11.11 5.22 -27.58
C ARG A 163 -9.68 4.96 -27.06
N VAL A 164 -9.55 4.65 -25.78
CA VAL A 164 -8.28 4.26 -25.14
C VAL A 164 -8.15 2.73 -25.23
N SER A 165 -7.06 2.27 -25.84
CA SER A 165 -6.78 0.83 -25.99
C SER A 165 -6.35 0.20 -24.67
N PRO A 166 -6.97 -0.92 -24.23
CA PRO A 166 -6.57 -1.60 -23.00
C PRO A 166 -5.15 -2.17 -23.06
N ALA A 167 -4.35 -1.83 -22.05
CA ALA A 167 -3.04 -2.40 -21.76
C ALA A 167 -3.09 -3.45 -20.63
N LEU A 168 -1.97 -4.13 -20.36
CA LEU A 168 -1.84 -5.20 -19.36
C LEU A 168 -2.38 -4.79 -17.98
N GLU A 169 -2.09 -3.56 -17.56
CA GLU A 169 -2.46 -3.00 -16.27
C GLU A 169 -3.99 -2.88 -16.12
N HIS A 170 -4.69 -2.53 -17.20
CA HIS A 170 -6.16 -2.43 -17.21
C HIS A 170 -6.80 -3.81 -17.04
N TYR A 171 -6.27 -4.83 -17.74
CA TYR A 171 -6.75 -6.21 -17.60
C TYR A 171 -6.43 -6.76 -16.21
N ALA A 172 -5.25 -6.46 -15.64
CA ALA A 172 -4.91 -6.85 -14.29
C ALA A 172 -5.93 -6.30 -13.29
N CYS A 173 -6.29 -5.01 -13.41
CA CYS A 173 -7.33 -4.40 -12.58
C CYS A 173 -8.70 -5.06 -12.80
N LEU A 174 -9.12 -5.29 -14.05
CA LEU A 174 -10.42 -5.93 -14.35
C LEU A 174 -10.51 -7.35 -13.79
N VAL A 175 -9.45 -8.14 -13.90
CA VAL A 175 -9.35 -9.49 -13.33
C VAL A 175 -9.43 -9.43 -11.80
N ASP A 176 -8.74 -8.46 -11.18
CA ASP A 176 -8.79 -8.25 -9.72
C ASP A 176 -10.21 -7.85 -9.25
N ILE A 177 -10.86 -6.93 -9.97
CA ILE A 177 -12.24 -6.48 -9.70
C ILE A 177 -13.22 -7.66 -9.72
N LEU A 178 -13.22 -8.44 -10.82
CA LEU A 178 -14.12 -9.58 -10.98
C LEU A 178 -13.78 -10.70 -9.99
N GLY A 179 -12.49 -10.96 -9.81
CA GLY A 179 -11.99 -12.01 -8.93
C GLY A 179 -12.35 -11.77 -7.47
N ARG A 180 -12.11 -10.57 -6.94
CA ARG A 180 -12.49 -10.20 -5.57
C ARG A 180 -14.00 -10.26 -5.35
N ALA A 181 -14.80 -9.94 -6.37
CA ALA A 181 -16.26 -10.09 -6.34
C ALA A 181 -16.76 -11.55 -6.41
N GLY A 182 -15.87 -12.54 -6.51
CA GLY A 182 -16.22 -13.96 -6.61
C GLY A 182 -16.62 -14.41 -8.03
N ARG A 183 -16.55 -13.52 -9.02
CA ARG A 183 -16.85 -13.79 -10.44
C ARG A 183 -15.66 -14.44 -11.15
N ILE A 184 -15.10 -15.49 -10.54
CA ILE A 184 -13.84 -16.13 -10.96
C ILE A 184 -13.88 -16.59 -12.43
N GLN A 185 -15.01 -17.16 -12.87
CA GLN A 185 -15.14 -17.62 -14.26
C GLN A 185 -15.14 -16.48 -15.28
N GLU A 186 -15.66 -15.32 -14.91
CA GLU A 186 -15.60 -14.14 -15.78
C GLU A 186 -14.19 -13.56 -15.82
N ALA A 187 -13.49 -13.55 -14.68
CA ALA A 187 -12.08 -13.18 -14.63
C ALA A 187 -11.21 -14.09 -15.54
N VAL A 188 -11.48 -15.40 -15.57
CA VAL A 188 -10.83 -16.34 -16.50
C VAL A 188 -11.15 -16.01 -17.96
N LYS A 189 -12.42 -15.75 -18.30
CA LYS A 189 -12.79 -15.33 -19.67
C LYS A 189 -12.11 -14.05 -20.11
N VAL A 190 -11.95 -13.09 -19.20
CA VAL A 190 -11.20 -11.86 -19.46
C VAL A 190 -9.76 -12.20 -19.84
N ILE A 191 -9.10 -13.07 -19.09
CA ILE A 191 -7.72 -13.53 -19.37
C ILE A 191 -7.63 -14.22 -20.73
N GLU A 192 -8.57 -15.11 -21.04
CA GLU A 192 -8.63 -15.82 -22.33
C GLU A 192 -8.84 -14.87 -23.52
N SER A 193 -9.54 -13.75 -23.29
CA SER A 193 -9.80 -12.73 -24.31
C SER A 193 -8.67 -11.71 -24.51
N MET A 194 -7.62 -11.75 -23.69
CA MET A 194 -6.53 -10.78 -23.76
C MET A 194 -5.79 -10.88 -25.12
N PRO A 195 -5.49 -9.75 -25.79
CA PRO A 195 -4.78 -9.77 -27.06
C PRO A 195 -3.27 -10.01 -26.92
N PHE A 196 -2.77 -10.22 -25.69
CA PHE A 196 -1.38 -10.44 -25.35
C PHE A 196 -1.26 -11.44 -24.18
N LYS A 197 -0.06 -11.98 -23.96
CA LYS A 197 0.18 -12.92 -22.86
C LYS A 197 -0.02 -12.24 -21.50
N PRO A 198 -0.75 -12.87 -20.55
CA PRO A 198 -0.96 -12.28 -19.23
C PRO A 198 0.35 -12.16 -18.44
N SER A 199 0.48 -11.12 -17.63
CA SER A 199 1.65 -10.87 -16.77
C SER A 199 1.50 -11.55 -15.40
N GLY A 200 2.57 -11.56 -14.60
CA GLY A 200 2.53 -12.04 -13.22
C GLY A 200 1.51 -11.30 -12.36
N SER A 201 1.27 -10.00 -12.61
CA SER A 201 0.24 -9.22 -11.92
C SER A 201 -1.17 -9.80 -12.16
N VAL A 202 -1.51 -10.13 -13.41
CA VAL A 202 -2.82 -10.69 -13.78
C VAL A 202 -3.06 -12.04 -13.11
N TRP A 203 -2.09 -12.95 -13.22
CA TRP A 203 -2.18 -14.27 -12.59
C TRP A 203 -2.14 -14.20 -11.07
N GLY A 204 -1.39 -13.25 -10.50
CA GLY A 204 -1.33 -12.99 -9.07
C GLY A 204 -2.68 -12.51 -8.51
N SER A 205 -3.36 -11.60 -9.21
CA SER A 205 -4.71 -11.16 -8.88
C SER A 205 -5.73 -12.30 -8.93
N LEU A 206 -5.67 -13.14 -9.97
CA LEU A 206 -6.53 -14.31 -10.07
C LEU A 206 -6.25 -15.32 -8.95
N LEU A 207 -4.98 -15.61 -8.65
CA LEU A 207 -4.60 -16.54 -7.58
C LEU A 207 -5.08 -16.05 -6.21
N ASN A 208 -4.90 -14.76 -5.90
CA ASN A 208 -5.39 -14.18 -4.65
C ASN A 208 -6.92 -14.29 -4.56
N SER A 209 -7.62 -14.01 -5.65
CA SER A 209 -9.08 -14.16 -5.72
C SER A 209 -9.54 -15.60 -5.52
N CYS A 210 -8.83 -16.56 -6.12
CA CYS A 210 -9.08 -17.99 -5.91
C CYS A 210 -8.88 -18.40 -4.45
N ARG A 211 -7.88 -17.84 -3.77
CA ARG A 211 -7.69 -18.04 -2.32
C ARG A 211 -8.86 -17.48 -1.52
N LEU A 212 -9.27 -16.24 -1.79
CA LEU A 212 -10.38 -15.58 -1.08
C LEU A 212 -11.69 -16.37 -1.20
N HIS A 213 -11.94 -17.00 -2.36
CA HIS A 213 -13.18 -17.72 -2.65
C HIS A 213 -13.04 -19.26 -2.60
N GLY A 214 -11.92 -19.78 -2.15
CA GLY A 214 -11.67 -21.23 -2.05
C GLY A 214 -11.64 -21.99 -3.38
N ASN A 215 -11.41 -21.33 -4.51
CA ASN A 215 -11.39 -21.94 -5.83
C ASN A 215 -10.02 -22.56 -6.16
N VAL A 216 -9.74 -23.72 -5.57
CA VAL A 216 -8.44 -24.40 -5.69
C VAL A 216 -8.08 -24.75 -7.13
N SER A 217 -9.04 -25.18 -7.95
CA SER A 217 -8.77 -25.65 -9.32
C SER A 217 -8.25 -24.53 -10.23
N VAL A 218 -8.89 -23.36 -10.21
CA VAL A 218 -8.42 -22.19 -10.97
C VAL A 218 -7.15 -21.62 -10.35
N GLY A 219 -7.04 -21.64 -9.02
CA GLY A 219 -5.82 -21.22 -8.32
C GLY A 219 -4.59 -22.03 -8.72
N GLU A 220 -4.72 -23.34 -8.94
CA GLU A 220 -3.62 -24.19 -9.42
C GLU A 220 -3.19 -23.86 -10.86
N ILE A 221 -4.12 -23.41 -11.71
CA ILE A 221 -3.79 -22.94 -13.07
C ILE A 221 -2.98 -21.65 -12.97
N ALA A 222 -3.46 -20.67 -12.22
CA ALA A 222 -2.75 -19.41 -12.00
C ALA A 222 -1.36 -19.63 -11.39
N ALA A 223 -1.24 -20.54 -10.43
CA ALA A 223 0.02 -20.91 -9.79
C ALA A 223 1.06 -21.45 -10.79
N LYS A 224 0.65 -22.34 -11.71
CA LYS A 224 1.54 -22.90 -12.73
C LYS A 224 2.11 -21.81 -13.62
N GLU A 225 1.26 -20.90 -14.09
CA GLU A 225 1.69 -19.76 -14.91
C GLU A 225 2.65 -18.83 -14.14
N LEU A 226 2.35 -18.53 -12.88
CA LEU A 226 3.23 -17.71 -12.01
C LEU A 226 4.60 -18.36 -11.78
N PHE A 227 4.67 -19.68 -11.61
CA PHE A 227 5.95 -20.38 -11.43
C PHE A 227 6.80 -20.41 -12.70
N VAL A 228 6.20 -20.24 -13.87
CA VAL A 228 6.90 -20.08 -15.14
C VAL A 228 7.38 -18.65 -15.33
N LEU A 229 6.51 -17.66 -15.07
CA LEU A 229 6.81 -16.24 -15.25
C LEU A 229 7.79 -15.70 -14.20
N GLU A 230 7.65 -16.13 -12.96
CA GLU A 230 8.36 -15.57 -11.81
C GLU A 230 8.85 -16.70 -10.86
N PRO A 231 9.74 -17.59 -11.32
CA PRO A 231 10.14 -18.79 -10.59
C PRO A 231 10.81 -18.50 -9.24
N HIS A 232 11.37 -17.31 -9.04
CA HIS A 232 12.08 -16.91 -7.84
C HIS A 232 11.30 -15.95 -6.93
N ASN A 233 10.05 -15.61 -7.26
CA ASN A 233 9.23 -14.72 -6.44
C ASN A 233 8.65 -15.49 -5.23
N PRO A 234 9.07 -15.22 -3.98
CA PRO A 234 8.58 -15.94 -2.81
C PRO A 234 7.08 -15.74 -2.57
N GLY A 235 6.53 -14.59 -2.95
CA GLY A 235 5.13 -14.24 -2.75
C GLY A 235 4.18 -15.22 -3.43
N ASN A 236 4.53 -15.69 -4.63
CA ASN A 236 3.71 -16.62 -5.40
C ASN A 236 3.58 -17.98 -4.67
N TYR A 237 4.69 -18.53 -4.16
CA TYR A 237 4.67 -19.78 -3.40
C TYR A 237 3.92 -19.65 -2.08
N VAL A 238 4.12 -18.55 -1.36
CA VAL A 238 3.41 -18.29 -0.11
C VAL A 238 1.90 -18.19 -0.37
N MET A 239 1.48 -17.54 -1.46
CA MET A 239 0.06 -17.41 -1.81
C MET A 239 -0.59 -18.77 -2.15
N VAL A 240 0.11 -19.62 -2.91
CA VAL A 240 -0.35 -21.00 -3.20
C VAL A 240 -0.39 -21.86 -1.93
N SER A 241 0.63 -21.74 -1.07
CA SER A 241 0.64 -22.42 0.23
C SER A 241 -0.55 -21.99 1.09
N ASN A 242 -0.90 -20.70 1.09
CA ASN A 242 -2.06 -20.21 1.84
C ASN A 242 -3.37 -20.72 1.23
N LEU A 243 -3.51 -20.74 -0.10
CA LEU A 243 -4.67 -21.35 -0.78
C LEU A 243 -4.89 -22.81 -0.36
N TYR A 244 -3.82 -23.61 -0.31
CA TYR A 244 -3.93 -25.00 0.15
C TYR A 244 -4.21 -25.11 1.65
N ALA A 245 -3.63 -24.24 2.48
CA ALA A 245 -3.89 -24.23 3.92
C ALA A 245 -5.36 -23.88 4.22
N ASP A 246 -5.91 -22.85 3.55
CA ASP A 246 -7.31 -22.44 3.65
C ASP A 246 -8.25 -23.58 3.23
N ALA A 247 -7.85 -24.38 2.23
CA ALA A 247 -8.55 -25.59 1.78
C ALA A 247 -8.23 -26.86 2.60
N LYS A 248 -7.45 -26.76 3.69
CA LYS A 248 -7.02 -27.86 4.56
C LYS A 248 -6.22 -28.98 3.86
N MET A 249 -5.55 -28.67 2.75
CA MET A 249 -4.73 -29.58 1.95
C MET A 249 -3.26 -29.56 2.39
N TRP A 250 -2.97 -30.04 3.59
CA TRP A 250 -1.65 -29.93 4.24
C TRP A 250 -0.52 -30.66 3.49
N ASP A 251 -0.84 -31.77 2.83
CA ASP A 251 0.10 -32.51 1.97
C ASP A 251 0.60 -31.68 0.78
N LYS A 252 -0.24 -30.77 0.25
CA LYS A 252 0.17 -29.83 -0.79
C LYS A 252 0.93 -28.63 -0.22
N VAL A 253 0.60 -28.18 0.99
CA VAL A 253 1.38 -27.15 1.71
C VAL A 253 2.83 -27.60 1.90
N ASP A 254 3.03 -28.83 2.36
CA ASP A 254 4.37 -29.38 2.59
C ASP A 254 5.17 -29.53 1.29
N LYS A 255 4.52 -29.95 0.19
CA LYS A 255 5.14 -29.97 -1.15
C LYS A 255 5.62 -28.58 -1.58
N ILE A 256 4.81 -27.54 -1.39
CA ILE A 256 5.21 -26.16 -1.74
C ILE A 256 6.41 -25.72 -0.90
N ARG A 257 6.41 -25.99 0.41
CA ARG A 257 7.55 -25.69 1.30
C ARG A 257 8.82 -26.41 0.87
N GLU A 258 8.70 -27.67 0.46
CA GLU A 258 9.82 -28.44 -0.07
C GLU A 258 10.36 -27.83 -1.36
N VAL A 259 9.49 -27.47 -2.31
CA VAL A 259 9.89 -26.79 -3.55
C VAL A 259 10.61 -25.47 -3.26
N MET A 260 10.10 -24.66 -2.31
CA MET A 260 10.77 -23.43 -1.89
C MET A 260 12.17 -23.71 -1.34
N LYS A 261 12.31 -24.73 -0.48
CA LYS A 261 13.61 -25.14 0.09
C LYS A 261 14.58 -25.62 -0.99
N GLN A 262 14.14 -26.46 -1.92
CA GLN A 262 14.95 -26.98 -3.04
C GLN A 262 15.42 -25.85 -3.96
N ARG A 263 14.59 -24.82 -4.18
CA ARG A 263 14.91 -23.65 -5.01
C ARG A 263 15.64 -22.53 -4.26
N GLY A 264 15.91 -22.69 -2.96
CA GLY A 264 16.56 -21.67 -2.12
C GLY A 264 15.70 -20.42 -1.89
N ILE A 265 14.39 -20.50 -2.10
CA ILE A 265 13.45 -19.39 -1.98
C ILE A 265 13.12 -19.17 -0.50
N LYS A 266 13.37 -17.96 0.00
CA LYS A 266 13.11 -17.58 1.39
C LYS A 266 11.94 -16.62 1.46
N LYS A 267 11.03 -16.86 2.40
CA LYS A 267 9.94 -15.93 2.74
C LYS A 267 10.53 -14.66 3.35
N GLU A 268 10.10 -13.51 2.87
CA GLU A 268 10.45 -12.22 3.49
C GLU A 268 9.79 -12.08 4.86
N ALA A 269 10.55 -11.56 5.83
CA ALA A 269 10.02 -11.24 7.14
C ALA A 269 9.13 -9.99 7.05
N GLY A 270 8.02 -9.99 7.80
CA GLY A 270 7.16 -8.82 7.91
C GLY A 270 7.81 -7.76 8.79
N CYS A 271 8.15 -6.62 8.21
CA CYS A 271 8.77 -5.48 8.87
C CYS A 271 7.82 -4.29 8.83
N SER A 272 7.76 -3.56 9.94
CA SER A 272 7.03 -2.30 10.05
C SER A 272 7.93 -1.24 10.65
N TRP A 273 7.78 0.00 10.21
CA TRP A 273 8.57 1.11 10.72
C TRP A 273 7.74 2.37 10.89
N VAL A 274 8.19 3.20 11.83
CA VAL A 274 7.60 4.49 12.20
C VAL A 274 8.70 5.54 12.29
N GLN A 275 8.37 6.78 11.95
CA GLN A 275 9.25 7.91 12.16
C GLN A 275 8.73 8.71 13.37
N VAL A 276 9.54 8.80 14.41
CA VAL A 276 9.26 9.62 15.60
C VAL A 276 10.38 10.64 15.75
N LYS A 277 10.03 11.93 15.62
CA LYS A 277 11.00 13.02 15.54
C LYS A 277 12.01 12.77 14.40
N ASP A 278 13.29 12.75 14.71
CA ASP A 278 14.43 12.54 13.81
C ASP A 278 14.84 11.06 13.69
N LYS A 279 14.11 10.13 14.32
CA LYS A 279 14.48 8.70 14.37
C LYS A 279 13.47 7.82 13.65
N ILE A 280 13.97 6.90 12.84
CA ILE A 280 13.20 5.81 12.25
C ILE A 280 13.38 4.57 13.12
N GLN A 281 12.29 4.07 13.69
CA GLN A 281 12.28 2.83 14.46
C GLN A 281 11.70 1.71 13.59
N ILE A 282 12.43 0.59 13.47
CA ILE A 282 12.04 -0.58 12.68
C ILE A 282 11.73 -1.75 13.62
N PHE A 283 10.66 -2.47 13.31
CA PHE A 283 10.23 -3.68 14.00
C PHE A 283 10.12 -4.83 13.00
N VAL A 284 10.62 -6.00 13.37
CA VAL A 284 10.56 -7.23 12.59
C VAL A 284 9.61 -8.19 13.29
N ALA A 285 8.72 -8.85 12.53
CA ALA A 285 7.77 -9.82 13.07
C ALA A 285 8.50 -10.95 13.81
N GLY A 286 8.02 -11.28 15.02
CA GLY A 286 8.69 -12.23 15.92
C GLY A 286 9.91 -11.66 16.66
N GLY A 287 10.26 -10.39 16.42
CA GLY A 287 11.31 -9.66 17.14
C GLY A 287 10.76 -8.64 18.16
N GLY A 288 11.59 -7.66 18.52
CA GLY A 288 11.19 -6.55 19.40
C GLY A 288 11.16 -6.88 20.89
N ASN A 289 11.76 -8.00 21.32
CA ASN A 289 11.71 -8.47 22.71
C ASN A 289 12.19 -7.43 23.73
N GLU A 290 13.23 -6.66 23.41
CA GLU A 290 13.72 -5.61 24.30
C GLU A 290 12.65 -4.55 24.55
N PHE A 291 12.04 -4.02 23.49
CA PHE A 291 10.94 -3.05 23.58
C PHE A 291 9.73 -3.63 24.30
N ARG A 292 9.33 -4.86 23.98
CA ARG A 292 8.18 -5.54 24.62
C ARG A 292 8.38 -5.79 26.11
N ASN A 293 9.63 -5.90 26.56
CA ASN A 293 9.97 -6.11 27.95
C ASN A 293 10.14 -4.80 28.74
N SER A 294 10.10 -3.64 28.08
CA SER A 294 10.20 -2.33 28.73
C SER A 294 8.95 -2.05 29.58
N ASP A 295 9.13 -1.27 30.65
CA ASP A 295 8.04 -0.94 31.56
C ASP A 295 7.02 0.00 30.90
N GLU A 296 7.48 0.89 30.01
CA GLU A 296 6.61 1.78 29.24
C GLU A 296 5.69 0.98 28.30
N TYR A 297 6.24 -0.03 27.61
CA TYR A 297 5.44 -0.89 26.75
C TYR A 297 4.40 -1.66 27.55
N LYS A 298 4.79 -2.31 28.64
CA LYS A 298 3.88 -3.11 29.46
C LYS A 298 2.73 -2.28 30.00
N LYS A 299 3.01 -1.05 30.46
CA LYS A 299 1.99 -0.12 30.94
C LYS A 299 0.99 0.22 29.84
N VAL A 300 1.44 0.79 28.72
CA VAL A 300 0.54 1.17 27.62
C VAL A 300 -0.19 -0.03 27.04
N TRP A 301 0.48 -1.18 26.92
CA TRP A 301 -0.15 -2.40 26.46
C TRP A 301 -1.27 -2.88 27.39
N SER A 302 -1.06 -2.84 28.72
CA SER A 302 -2.10 -3.23 29.67
C SER A 302 -3.31 -2.30 29.64
N GLU A 303 -3.09 -0.98 29.58
CA GLU A 303 -4.16 0.02 29.50
C GLU A 303 -4.96 -0.13 28.20
N LEU A 304 -4.23 -0.31 27.08
CA LEU A 304 -4.83 -0.51 25.77
C LEU A 304 -5.61 -1.83 25.72
N GLN A 305 -5.07 -2.91 26.28
CA GLN A 305 -5.72 -4.20 26.29
C GLN A 305 -7.00 -4.19 27.14
N GLU A 306 -6.98 -3.56 28.32
CA GLU A 306 -8.20 -3.41 29.14
C GLU A 306 -9.28 -2.61 28.40
N ALA A 307 -8.89 -1.55 27.69
CA ALA A 307 -9.82 -0.74 26.92
C ALA A 307 -10.36 -1.45 25.66
N ILE A 308 -9.53 -2.27 25.01
CA ILE A 308 -9.92 -3.13 23.88
C ILE A 308 -10.84 -4.28 24.34
N GLU A 309 -10.58 -4.90 25.50
CA GLU A 309 -11.45 -5.96 26.03
C GLU A 309 -12.85 -5.41 26.37
N LYS A 310 -12.93 -4.18 26.88
CA LYS A 310 -14.20 -3.48 27.12
C LYS A 310 -14.98 -3.18 25.84
N SER A 311 -14.32 -3.08 24.68
CA SER A 311 -15.00 -2.91 23.39
C SER A 311 -15.48 -4.24 22.77
N GLY A 312 -15.16 -5.38 23.40
CA GLY A 312 -15.62 -6.72 22.99
C GLY A 312 -14.74 -7.41 21.95
N TYR A 313 -13.53 -6.91 21.71
CA TYR A 313 -12.60 -7.53 20.76
C TYR A 313 -11.89 -8.75 21.35
N ALA A 314 -11.82 -9.82 20.54
CA ALA A 314 -10.99 -10.99 20.79
C ALA A 314 -10.01 -11.18 19.62
N PRO A 315 -8.70 -11.37 19.87
CA PRO A 315 -7.74 -11.66 18.81
C PRO A 315 -8.10 -12.92 18.03
N ASP A 316 -7.96 -12.89 16.70
CA ASP A 316 -8.12 -14.10 15.89
C ASP A 316 -6.84 -14.95 15.97
N THR A 317 -6.92 -16.08 16.66
CA THR A 317 -5.81 -17.02 16.83
C THR A 317 -5.78 -18.13 15.78
N SER A 318 -6.71 -18.12 14.81
CA SER A 318 -6.84 -19.16 13.78
C SER A 318 -5.64 -19.26 12.83
N VAL A 319 -4.81 -18.21 12.76
CA VAL A 319 -3.64 -18.09 11.86
C VAL A 319 -2.34 -18.66 12.49
N GLY A 320 -2.40 -19.17 13.73
CA GLY A 320 -1.25 -19.75 14.44
C GLY A 320 -0.98 -21.22 14.12
N ILE A 321 0.23 -21.70 14.43
CA ILE A 321 0.58 -23.13 14.39
C ILE A 321 -0.40 -23.89 15.30
N HIS A 322 -1.03 -24.96 14.78
CA HIS A 322 -2.10 -25.69 15.49
C HIS A 322 -1.64 -26.38 16.79
N ASP A 323 -0.33 -26.51 17.02
CA ASP A 323 0.28 -27.24 18.14
C ASP A 323 0.77 -26.36 19.31
N VAL A 324 0.25 -25.15 19.45
CA VAL A 324 0.64 -24.25 20.55
C VAL A 324 -0.58 -23.74 21.30
N ASP A 325 -0.45 -23.52 22.61
CA ASP A 325 -1.53 -23.05 23.45
C ASP A 325 -2.03 -21.64 23.03
N GLU A 326 -3.28 -21.32 23.36
CA GLU A 326 -3.90 -20.05 22.97
C GLU A 326 -3.17 -18.82 23.54
N ALA A 327 -2.51 -18.93 24.70
CA ALA A 327 -1.73 -17.83 25.25
C ALA A 327 -0.45 -17.57 24.42
N THR A 328 0.19 -18.62 23.89
CA THR A 328 1.31 -18.50 22.95
C THR A 328 0.88 -17.95 21.58
N LYS A 329 -0.31 -18.34 21.09
CA LYS A 329 -0.88 -17.75 19.86
C LYS A 329 -1.19 -16.26 20.03
N VAL A 330 -1.82 -15.86 21.13
CA VAL A 330 -2.03 -14.44 21.47
C VAL A 330 -0.70 -13.70 21.58
N ASN A 331 0.31 -14.29 22.21
CA ASN A 331 1.65 -13.70 22.34
C ASN A 331 2.38 -13.51 20.99
N TRP A 332 2.09 -14.36 20.00
CA TRP A 332 2.60 -14.22 18.62
C TRP A 332 1.86 -13.15 17.83
N VAL A 333 0.54 -13.07 17.97
CA VAL A 333 -0.28 -12.00 17.36
C VAL A 333 0.14 -10.62 17.92
N CYS A 334 0.45 -10.54 19.22
CA CYS A 334 1.03 -9.34 19.86
C CYS A 334 2.46 -9.02 19.38
N GLY A 335 3.14 -9.94 18.70
CA GLY A 335 4.47 -9.77 18.13
C GLY A 335 4.48 -9.36 16.65
N HIS A 336 3.32 -9.05 16.07
CA HIS A 336 3.25 -8.47 14.73
C HIS A 336 3.92 -7.09 14.72
N SER A 337 4.74 -6.85 13.68
CA SER A 337 5.55 -5.64 13.64
C SER A 337 4.72 -4.35 13.58
N GLU A 338 3.51 -4.40 13.02
CA GLU A 338 2.57 -3.28 12.96
C GLU A 338 2.09 -2.86 14.35
N ARG A 339 1.78 -3.83 15.21
CA ARG A 339 1.33 -3.58 16.58
C ARG A 339 2.46 -2.98 17.39
N LEU A 340 3.66 -3.52 17.28
CA LEU A 340 4.86 -2.97 17.94
C LEU A 340 5.14 -1.54 17.49
N ALA A 341 5.08 -1.27 16.19
CA ALA A 341 5.28 0.06 15.64
C ALA A 341 4.22 1.07 16.12
N THR A 342 2.96 0.64 16.21
CA THR A 342 1.85 1.46 16.71
C THR A 342 1.98 1.74 18.20
N SER A 343 2.25 0.72 19.02
CA SER A 343 2.49 0.88 20.46
C SER A 343 3.70 1.77 20.73
N TYR A 344 4.78 1.62 19.96
CA TYR A 344 5.93 2.53 20.04
C TYR A 344 5.53 3.97 19.76
N SER A 345 4.72 4.19 18.72
CA SER A 345 4.22 5.53 18.39
C SER A 345 3.33 6.10 19.48
N LEU A 346 2.43 5.30 20.07
CA LEU A 346 1.57 5.71 21.19
C LEU A 346 2.39 6.22 22.38
N ILE A 347 3.50 5.55 22.71
CA ILE A 347 4.39 5.93 23.83
C ILE A 347 5.20 7.19 23.52
N HIS A 348 5.71 7.32 22.29
CA HIS A 348 6.76 8.30 21.98
C HIS A 348 6.26 9.56 21.24
N THR A 349 4.96 9.70 21.03
CA THR A 349 4.36 10.87 20.37
C THR A 349 3.24 11.45 21.21
N GLY A 350 3.03 12.77 21.10
CA GLY A 350 2.02 13.48 21.89
C GLY A 350 0.58 13.07 21.58
N GLU A 351 -0.32 13.36 22.51
CA GLU A 351 -1.76 13.18 22.33
C GLU A 351 -2.26 13.90 21.07
N GLY A 352 -3.19 13.27 20.35
CA GLY A 352 -3.78 13.81 19.11
C GLY A 352 -2.89 13.82 17.87
N VAL A 353 -1.58 13.51 17.99
CA VAL A 353 -0.70 13.39 16.80
C VAL A 353 -1.15 12.16 15.99
N PRO A 354 -1.25 12.19 14.65
CA PRO A 354 -1.58 10.96 13.91
C PRO A 354 -0.40 9.97 13.91
N ILE A 355 -0.69 8.69 14.09
CA ILE A 355 0.30 7.60 14.05
C ILE A 355 0.51 7.17 12.59
N ARG A 356 1.76 7.03 12.15
CA ARG A 356 2.07 6.67 10.76
C ARG A 356 2.96 5.43 10.73
N VAL A 357 2.40 4.31 10.30
CA VAL A 357 3.08 3.02 10.20
C VAL A 357 3.26 2.66 8.73
N THR A 358 4.46 2.26 8.35
CA THR A 358 4.68 1.66 7.02
C THR A 358 5.08 0.20 7.18
N LYS A 359 4.57 -0.66 6.29
CA LYS A 359 4.80 -2.11 6.29
C LYS A 359 5.29 -2.58 4.92
N ASN A 360 6.24 -3.52 4.90
CA ASN A 360 6.78 -4.10 3.66
C ASN A 360 5.92 -5.25 3.08
N LEU A 361 4.85 -5.64 3.77
CA LEU A 361 3.90 -6.67 3.36
C LEU A 361 2.50 -6.09 3.51
N ARG A 362 1.51 -6.76 2.94
CA ARG A 362 0.10 -6.46 3.21
C ARG A 362 -0.22 -6.66 4.70
N VAL A 363 -1.01 -5.76 5.28
CA VAL A 363 -1.49 -5.91 6.68
C VAL A 363 -2.33 -7.19 6.81
N CYS A 364 -2.39 -7.84 7.98
CA CYS A 364 -3.26 -9.01 8.18
C CYS A 364 -4.64 -8.61 8.76
N ALA A 365 -5.64 -9.47 8.57
CA ALA A 365 -7.03 -9.26 9.00
C ALA A 365 -7.11 -8.79 10.46
N ASP A 366 -6.42 -9.53 11.32
CA ASP A 366 -6.39 -9.27 12.75
C ASP A 366 -5.66 -7.95 13.10
N CYS A 367 -4.53 -7.61 12.45
CA CYS A 367 -3.88 -6.32 12.67
C CYS A 367 -4.73 -5.16 12.20
N HIS A 368 -5.44 -5.30 11.07
CA HIS A 368 -6.34 -4.28 10.58
C HIS A 368 -7.50 -4.02 11.54
N GLU A 369 -8.14 -5.08 12.05
CA GLU A 369 -9.20 -4.97 13.06
C GLU A 369 -8.69 -4.31 14.34
N TRP A 370 -7.51 -4.74 14.80
CA TRP A 370 -6.87 -4.15 15.97
C TRP A 370 -6.61 -2.64 15.77
N MET A 371 -6.13 -2.21 14.61
CA MET A 371 -5.90 -0.78 14.34
C MET A 371 -7.20 0.05 14.38
N LYS A 372 -8.33 -0.50 13.91
CA LYS A 372 -9.65 0.15 14.05
C LYS A 372 -9.92 0.42 15.52
N ILE A 373 -9.83 -0.60 16.37
CA ILE A 373 -10.15 -0.47 17.79
C ILE A 373 -9.17 0.45 18.50
N VAL A 374 -7.88 0.37 18.19
CA VAL A 374 -6.89 1.31 18.75
C VAL A 374 -7.22 2.75 18.38
N SER A 375 -7.61 3.02 17.13
CA SER A 375 -8.03 4.36 16.72
C SER A 375 -9.25 4.85 17.49
N GLN A 376 -10.21 3.97 17.77
CA GLN A 376 -11.41 4.28 18.55
C GLN A 376 -11.11 4.57 20.02
N VAL A 377 -10.34 3.69 20.66
CA VAL A 377 -10.02 3.76 22.10
C VAL A 377 -9.13 4.96 22.40
N THR A 378 -8.16 5.23 21.53
CA THR A 378 -7.18 6.31 21.75
C THR A 378 -7.63 7.66 21.18
N GLY A 379 -8.68 7.67 20.33
CA GLY A 379 -9.09 8.85 19.57
C GLY A 379 -8.03 9.35 18.59
N ARG A 380 -7.02 8.53 18.25
CA ARG A 380 -5.92 8.90 17.36
C ARG A 380 -6.15 8.34 15.96
N VAL A 381 -5.96 9.19 14.97
CA VAL A 381 -5.88 8.74 13.56
C VAL A 381 -4.62 7.89 13.39
N ILE A 382 -4.77 6.72 12.78
CA ILE A 382 -3.66 5.85 12.39
C ILE A 382 -3.65 5.75 10.87
N VAL A 383 -2.53 6.09 10.25
CA VAL A 383 -2.31 5.94 8.82
C VAL A 383 -1.32 4.80 8.63
N LEU A 384 -1.80 3.67 8.12
CA LEU A 384 -0.97 2.51 7.81
C LEU A 384 -0.80 2.38 6.31
N ARG A 385 0.46 2.43 5.84
CA ARG A 385 0.82 2.10 4.46
C ARG A 385 1.25 0.65 4.38
N ASP A 386 0.57 -0.14 3.56
CA ASP A 386 1.02 -1.48 3.18
C ASP A 386 1.55 -1.50 1.73
N THR A 387 1.77 -2.70 1.18
CA THR A 387 2.29 -2.85 -0.20
C THR A 387 1.30 -2.50 -1.30
N LYS A 388 0.03 -2.29 -0.97
CA LYS A 388 -1.05 -1.99 -1.92
C LYS A 388 -1.57 -0.57 -1.76
N ARG A 389 -1.86 -0.14 -0.53
CA ARG A 389 -2.59 1.10 -0.26
C ARG A 389 -2.31 1.69 1.12
N PHE A 390 -2.93 2.82 1.39
CA PHE A 390 -3.09 3.37 2.71
C PHE A 390 -4.42 2.93 3.33
N HIS A 391 -4.35 2.66 4.62
CA HIS A 391 -5.48 2.43 5.51
C HIS A 391 -5.50 3.58 6.51
N HIS A 392 -6.56 4.39 6.45
CA HIS A 392 -6.77 5.49 7.39
C HIS A 392 -7.78 5.04 8.43
N PHE A 393 -7.30 4.76 9.64
CA PHE A 393 -8.12 4.37 10.77
C PHE A 393 -8.47 5.60 11.61
N ALA A 394 -9.76 5.83 11.79
CA ALA A 394 -10.29 6.89 12.64
C ALA A 394 -11.59 6.41 13.29
N ASP A 395 -11.73 6.59 14.60
CA ASP A 395 -12.94 6.29 15.36
C ASP A 395 -13.51 4.89 15.13
N GLY A 396 -12.65 3.88 14.95
CA GLY A 396 -13.08 2.49 14.75
C GLY A 396 -13.39 2.12 13.31
N VAL A 397 -13.19 3.03 12.35
CA VAL A 397 -13.46 2.81 10.93
C VAL A 397 -12.17 2.93 10.13
N CYS A 398 -12.04 2.14 9.06
CA CYS A 398 -10.95 2.27 8.09
C CYS A 398 -11.46 2.83 6.75
N SER A 399 -10.66 3.66 6.07
CA SER A 399 -10.97 4.16 4.72
C SER A 399 -11.23 3.07 3.67
N CYS A 400 -10.76 1.84 3.88
CA CYS A 400 -11.05 0.71 2.99
C CYS A 400 -12.47 0.13 3.14
N LYS A 401 -13.25 0.56 4.15
CA LYS A 401 -14.59 0.04 4.45
C LYS A 401 -14.62 -1.50 4.61
N ASP A 402 -13.54 -2.07 5.16
CA ASP A 402 -13.29 -3.51 5.32
C ASP A 402 -13.25 -4.31 3.99
N TYR A 403 -13.22 -3.64 2.85
CA TYR A 403 -13.00 -4.22 1.53
C TYR A 403 -11.52 -4.09 1.16
N TRP A 404 -10.67 -4.99 1.67
CA TRP A 404 -9.24 -4.91 1.41
C TRP A 404 -8.58 -6.22 1.08
#